data_AF-A0A151F4V0-F1
#
_entry.id   AF-A0A151F4V0-F1
#
_cell.length_a   1.000
_cell.length_b   1.000
_cell.length_c   1.000
_cell.angle_alpha   90.00
_cell.angle_beta   90.00
_cell.angle_gamma   90.00
#
_symmetry.space_group_name_H-M   'P 1'
#
loop_
_entity.id
_entity.type
_entity.pdbx_description
1 polymer ?
#
loop_
_entity_poly.entity_id
_entity_poly.type
_entity_poly.pdbx_seq_one_letter_code
_entity_poly.pdbx_strand_id
1 'polypeptide(L)' 'MKMFVYAIIVGLVIALITGVINTTPHGLVGATWYGFPAVWRIVLVTATPVTHYKVINFIGDWIFWFVVAAVVMMLWEKMK' A
#
# COMPACT_ATOMS: atom_id res chain seq x y z
N MET A 1 -9.83 -14.93 16.09
CA MET A 1 -8.86 -13.90 16.56
C MET A 1 -7.46 -14.07 15.97
N LYS A 2 -6.76 -15.22 16.12
CA LYS A 2 -5.37 -15.37 15.63
C LYS A 2 -5.20 -15.09 14.12
N MET A 3 -6.08 -15.65 13.28
CA MET A 3 -6.05 -15.43 11.82
C MET A 3 -6.22 -13.96 11.43
N PHE A 4 -7.10 -13.24 12.13
CA PHE A 4 -7.36 -11.82 11.91
C PHE A 4 -6.14 -10.95 12.23
N VAL A 5 -5.43 -11.26 13.31
CA VAL A 5 -4.18 -10.57 13.67
C VAL A 5 -3.11 -10.81 12.60
N TYR A 6 -2.95 -12.05 12.11
CA TYR A 6 -2.01 -12.33 11.02
C TYR A 6 -2.37 -11.60 9.73
N ALA A 7 -3.65 -11.56 9.38
CA ALA A 7 -4.17 -10.81 8.24
C ALA A 7 -3.81 -9.33 8.28
N ILE A 8 -4.01 -8.68 9.44
CA ILE A 8 -3.61 -7.28 9.64
C ILE A 8 -2.11 -7.12 9.44
N ILE A 9 -1.29 -7.95 10.09
CA ILE A 9 0.17 -7.87 10.00
C ILE A 9 0.64 -8.03 8.55
N VAL A 10 0.04 -8.94 7.78
CA VAL A 10 0.38 -9.14 6.37
C VAL A 10 0.02 -7.90 5.54
N GLY A 11 -1.18 -7.33 5.71
CA GLY A 11 -1.55 -6.06 5.05
C GLY A 11 -0.59 -4.91 5.40
N LEU A 12 -0.26 -4.82 6.69
CA LEU A 12 0.94 -4.22 7.29
C LEU A 12 2.15 -4.14 6.38
N VAL A 13 2.72 -5.32 6.26
CA VAL A 13 3.98 -5.59 5.61
C VAL A 13 3.86 -5.27 4.12
N ILE A 14 2.77 -5.66 3.46
CA ILE A 14 2.56 -5.36 2.04
C ILE A 14 2.49 -3.84 1.80
N ALA A 15 1.70 -3.11 2.58
CA ALA A 15 1.59 -1.65 2.45
C ALA A 15 2.96 -0.97 2.64
N LEU A 16 3.74 -1.39 3.64
CA LEU A 16 5.07 -0.82 3.88
C LEU A 16 6.09 -1.19 2.79
N ILE A 17 6.13 -2.44 2.35
CA ILE A 17 7.02 -2.90 1.28
C ILE A 17 6.70 -2.17 -0.03
N THR A 18 5.44 -1.99 -0.37
CA THR A 18 5.08 -1.28 -1.62
C THR A 18 5.49 0.20 -1.58
N GLY A 19 5.68 0.77 -0.40
CA GLY A 19 6.28 2.10 -0.20
C GLY A 19 7.74 2.25 -0.66
N VAL A 20 8.40 1.13 -0.98
CA VAL A 20 9.75 1.13 -1.60
C VAL A 20 9.74 0.68 -3.06
N ILE A 21 8.59 0.21 -3.57
CA ILE A 21 8.44 -0.22 -4.96
C ILE A 21 7.93 0.96 -5.80
N ASN A 22 8.65 1.27 -6.88
CA ASN A 22 8.26 2.32 -7.80
C ASN A 22 7.06 1.84 -8.64
N THR A 23 5.95 2.54 -8.54
CA THR A 23 4.69 2.28 -9.26
C THR A 23 4.34 3.38 -10.26
N THR A 24 5.32 4.22 -10.64
CA THR A 24 5.13 5.32 -11.59
C THR A 24 4.71 4.78 -12.96
N PRO A 25 3.56 5.20 -13.50
CA PRO A 25 3.17 4.86 -14.87
C PRO A 25 4.20 5.33 -15.89
N HIS A 26 4.44 4.51 -16.92
CA HIS A 26 5.30 4.88 -18.03
C HIS A 26 4.79 6.17 -18.71
N GLY A 27 5.69 7.13 -18.94
CA GLY A 27 5.37 8.40 -19.58
C GLY A 27 5.08 9.58 -18.64
N LEU A 28 4.96 9.35 -17.33
CA LEU A 28 4.94 10.44 -16.35
C LEU A 28 6.38 10.87 -16.00
N VAL A 29 6.71 12.13 -16.27
CA VAL A 29 8.03 12.71 -16.02
C VAL A 29 7.96 13.68 -14.84
N GLY A 30 9.03 13.75 -14.05
CA GLY A 30 9.21 14.77 -13.00
C GLY A 30 8.96 14.30 -11.56
N ALA A 31 8.46 13.08 -11.35
CA ALA A 31 8.33 12.49 -10.03
C ALA A 31 8.32 10.95 -10.09
N THR A 32 8.86 10.30 -9.06
CA THR A 32 8.70 8.86 -8.85
C THR A 32 7.69 8.58 -7.75
N TRP A 33 6.82 7.62 -8.00
CA TRP A 33 5.63 7.30 -7.24
C TRP A 33 5.86 5.94 -6.56
N TYR A 34 5.54 5.86 -5.28
CA TYR A 34 5.69 4.66 -4.45
C TYR A 34 4.43 4.43 -3.62
N GLY A 35 4.16 3.17 -3.31
CA GLY A 35 2.96 2.73 -2.62
C GLY A 35 1.96 2.09 -3.58
N PHE A 36 1.35 0.99 -3.13
CA PHE A 36 0.32 0.25 -3.84
C PHE A 36 -0.73 -0.26 -2.84
N PRO A 37 -2.04 -0.14 -3.15
CA PRO A 37 -2.63 0.32 -4.41
C PRO A 37 -2.69 1.85 -4.63
N ALA A 38 -2.69 2.66 -3.57
CA ALA A 38 -2.77 4.11 -3.66
C ALA A 38 -1.41 4.75 -3.36
N VAL A 39 -0.82 5.43 -4.35
CA VAL A 39 0.49 6.06 -4.21
C VAL A 39 0.51 7.06 -3.06
N TRP A 40 1.34 6.80 -2.06
CA TRP A 40 1.41 7.58 -0.83
C TRP A 40 2.79 8.16 -0.52
N ARG A 41 3.82 7.78 -1.27
CA ARG A 41 5.15 8.41 -1.21
C ARG A 41 5.54 8.85 -2.62
N ILE A 42 5.86 10.13 -2.77
CA ILE A 42 6.23 10.73 -4.05
C ILE A 42 7.58 11.40 -3.87
N VAL A 43 8.54 11.08 -4.73
CA VAL A 43 9.87 11.69 -4.71
C VAL A 43 10.03 12.53 -5.99
N LEU A 44 10.22 13.84 -5.83
CA LEU A 44 10.46 14.74 -6.95
C LEU A 44 11.88 14.55 -7.48
N VAL A 45 12.01 14.51 -8.81
CA VAL A 45 13.30 14.39 -9.49
C VAL A 45 13.82 15.79 -9.80
N THR A 46 14.39 16.44 -8.79
CA THR A 46 14.95 17.80 -8.83
C THR A 46 16.42 17.79 -8.41
N ALA A 47 17.16 18.89 -8.64
CA ALA A 47 18.58 19.00 -8.25
C ALA A 47 18.83 18.69 -6.77
N THR A 48 17.89 19.08 -5.91
CA THR A 48 17.77 18.58 -4.54
C THR A 48 16.48 17.75 -4.46
N PRO A 49 16.56 16.43 -4.24
CA PRO A 49 15.36 15.59 -4.14
C PRO A 49 14.45 16.01 -2.98
N VAL A 50 13.14 16.05 -3.23
CA VAL A 50 12.12 16.36 -2.20
C VAL A 50 11.11 15.22 -2.15
N THR A 51 10.81 14.73 -0.94
CA THR A 51 9.82 13.66 -0.73
C THR A 51 8.54 14.22 -0.15
N HIS A 52 7.41 13.84 -0.73
CA HIS A 52 6.07 14.16 -0.25
C HIS A 52 5.31 12.88 0.13
N TYR A 53 4.68 12.92 1.30
CA TYR A 53 3.84 11.83 1.79
C TYR A 53 2.37 12.21 1.70
N LYS A 54 1.57 11.41 0.99
CA LYS A 54 0.12 11.55 0.96
C LYS A 54 -0.48 10.66 2.04
N VAL A 55 -0.61 11.21 3.24
CA VAL A 55 -1.11 10.50 4.44
C VAL A 55 -2.49 9.86 4.20
N ILE A 56 -3.37 10.55 3.48
CA ILE A 56 -4.70 10.02 3.14
C ILE A 56 -4.63 8.74 2.30
N ASN A 57 -3.71 8.67 1.33
CA ASN A 57 -3.51 7.49 0.49
C ASN A 57 -2.88 6.35 1.29
N PHE A 58 -1.95 6.67 2.21
CA PHE A 58 -1.36 5.68 3.11
C PHE A 58 -2.42 5.03 4.01
N ILE A 59 -3.31 5.83 4.60
CA ILE A 59 -4.45 5.32 5.39
C ILE A 59 -5.40 4.51 4.50
N GLY A 60 -5.64 4.96 3.27
CA GLY A 60 -6.43 4.24 2.27
C GLY A 60 -5.89 2.84 1.99
N ASP A 61 -4.57 2.69 1.82
CA ASP A 61 -3.92 1.39 1.60
C ASP A 61 -4.11 0.46 2.80
N TRP A 62 -4.00 0.97 4.03
CA TRP A 62 -4.27 0.19 5.24
C TRP A 62 -5.71 -0.34 5.27
N ILE A 63 -6.68 0.53 4.99
CA ILE A 63 -8.10 0.15 4.95
C ILE A 63 -8.35 -0.87 3.83
N PHE A 64 -7.79 -0.65 2.64
CA PHE A 64 -7.94 -1.56 1.52
C PHE A 64 -7.46 -2.96 1.87
N TRP A 65 -6.23 -3.10 2.38
CA TRP A 65 -5.67 -4.40 2.72
C TRP A 65 -6.41 -5.07 3.89
N PHE A 66 -6.94 -4.29 4.82
CA PHE A 66 -7.80 -4.80 5.88
C PHE A 66 -9.09 -5.43 5.31
N VAL A 67 -9.76 -4.75 4.39
CA VAL A 67 -10.98 -5.26 3.74
C VAL A 67 -10.69 -6.51 2.92
N VAL A 68 -9.61 -6.50 2.12
CA VAL A 68 -9.18 -7.68 1.34
C VAL A 68 -8.96 -8.87 2.27
N ALA A 69 -8.25 -8.67 3.38
CA ALA A 69 -7.99 -9.74 4.33
C ALA A 69 -9.27 -10.26 5.00
N ALA A 70 -10.21 -9.37 5.35
CA ALA A 70 -11.51 -9.76 5.90
C ALA A 70 -12.30 -10.64 4.91
N VAL A 71 -12.35 -10.25 3.63
CA VAL A 71 -13.02 -11.02 2.57
C VAL A 71 -12.37 -12.39 2.39
N VAL A 72 -11.04 -12.46 2.31
CA VAL A 72 -10.30 -13.73 2.18
C VAL A 72 -10.59 -14.65 3.36
N MET A 73 -10.63 -14.13 4.59
CA MET A 73 -10.98 -14.92 5.77
C MET A 73 -12.43 -15.45 5.71
N MET A 74 -13.40 -14.63 5.32
CA MET A 74 -14.80 -15.07 5.16
C MET A 74 -14.93 -16.17 4.12
N LEU A 75 -14.22 -16.06 2.99
CA LEU A 75 -14.22 -17.08 1.96
C LEU A 75 -13.58 -18.37 2.45
N TRP A 76 -12.45 -18.26 3.17
CA TRP A 76 -11.77 -19.41 3.76
C TRP A 76 -12.66 -20.17 4.75
N GLU A 77 -13.42 -19.45 5.59
CA GLU A 77 -14.37 -20.07 6.51
C GLU A 77 -15.52 -20.79 5.79
N LYS A 78 -15.95 -20.32 4.62
CA LYS A 78 -16.98 -20.99 3.80
C LYS A 78 -16.51 -22.25 3.08
N MET A 79 -15.21 -22.34 2.78
CA MET A 79 -14.64 -23.50 2.07
C MET A 79 -14.25 -24.65 3.01
N LYS A 80 -14.27 -24.41 4.31
CA LYS A 80 -13.94 -25.38 5.35
C LYS A 80 -15.20 -26.06 5.86
#